data_AF-A0A5C7SV51-F1
#
_entry.id   AF-A0A5C7SV51-F1
#
_cell.length_a   1.000
_cell.length_b   1.000
_cell.length_c   1.000
_cell.angle_alpha   90.00
_cell.angle_beta   90.00
_cell.angle_gamma   90.00
#
_symmetry.space_group_name_H-M   'P 1'
#
loop_
_entity.id
_entity.type
_entity.pdbx_description
1 polymer ?
#
loop_
_entity_poly.entity_id
_entity_poly.type
_entity_poly.pdbx_seq_one_letter_code
_entity_poly.pdbx_strand_id
1 'polypeptide(L)'
;MNRFIALCLSIFGITGAVAAESVAWSPLPKDGFISGRAASKADVEAGRAVFVAAKGDVIIGKPIAMQIPQYAWHKEGNRKTPVVVIQAEEASGQKIIGARLSDGQYLAGTLAEFELLGMNTPK
;
A
#
# COMPACT_ATOMS: atom_id res chain seq x y z
N MET A 1 42.69 11.87 48.36
CA MET A 1 43.56 11.80 47.16
C MET A 1 43.55 10.37 46.67
N ASN A 2 42.68 10.03 45.71
CA ASN A 2 42.63 8.68 45.14
C ASN A 2 43.04 8.71 43.66
N ARG A 3 43.81 7.69 43.31
CA ARG A 3 44.69 7.55 42.15
C ARG A 3 43.93 6.96 40.96
N PHE A 4 44.41 7.33 39.76
CA PHE A 4 44.23 6.78 38.41
C PHE A 4 43.45 5.46 38.23
N ILE A 5 42.66 5.38 37.15
CA ILE A 5 42.78 4.38 36.06
C ILE A 5 42.02 4.91 34.83
N ALA A 6 42.74 5.11 33.73
CA ALA A 6 42.16 5.35 32.41
C ALA A 6 41.74 4.00 31.80
N LEU A 7 40.45 3.84 31.51
CA LEU A 7 39.93 2.68 30.77
C LEU A 7 39.69 3.13 29.33
N CYS A 8 40.60 2.78 28.42
CA CYS A 8 40.38 2.89 26.98
C CYS A 8 39.32 1.84 26.58
N LEU A 9 38.12 2.29 26.26
CA LEU A 9 37.04 1.45 25.77
C LEU A 9 37.18 1.30 24.25
N SER A 10 37.76 0.20 23.80
CA SER A 10 37.83 -0.15 22.38
C SER A 10 36.45 -0.63 21.91
N ILE A 11 35.73 0.22 21.19
CA ILE A 11 34.45 -0.15 20.57
C ILE A 11 34.76 -1.00 19.33
N PHE A 12 34.60 -2.31 19.44
CA PHE A 12 34.55 -3.22 18.30
C PHE A 12 33.28 -2.90 17.49
N GLY A 13 33.44 -2.37 16.28
CA GLY A 13 32.34 -2.14 15.36
C GLY A 13 31.76 -3.48 14.91
N ILE A 14 30.52 -3.76 15.31
CA ILE A 14 29.74 -4.88 14.78
C ILE A 14 29.31 -4.48 13.37
N THR A 15 29.97 -5.00 12.34
CA THR A 15 29.45 -4.93 10.97
C THR A 15 28.36 -5.99 10.83
N GLY A 16 27.15 -5.65 11.25
CA GLY A 16 25.97 -6.46 10.95
C GLY A 16 25.68 -6.40 9.46
N ALA A 17 25.83 -7.51 8.76
CA ALA A 17 25.31 -7.65 7.40
C ALA A 17 23.78 -7.57 7.47
N VAL A 18 23.21 -6.49 6.91
CA VAL A 18 21.76 -6.39 6.70
C VAL A 18 21.41 -7.36 5.58
N ALA A 19 20.83 -8.50 5.94
CA ALA A 19 20.22 -9.40 4.97
C ALA A 19 19.03 -8.67 4.32
N ALA A 20 18.95 -8.68 2.99
CA ALA A 20 17.78 -8.19 2.28
C ALA A 20 16.59 -9.09 2.65
N GLU A 21 15.63 -8.56 3.43
CA GLU A 21 14.41 -9.28 3.75
C GLU A 21 13.61 -9.51 2.45
N SER A 22 13.29 -10.77 2.16
CA SER A 22 12.40 -11.12 1.05
C SER A 22 11.00 -10.59 1.36
N VAL A 23 10.43 -9.82 0.44
CA VAL A 23 9.10 -9.22 0.61
C VAL A 23 8.03 -10.31 0.53
N ALA A 24 7.24 -10.46 1.59
CA ALA A 24 6.10 -11.38 1.61
C ALA A 24 4.86 -10.72 0.97
N TRP A 25 4.57 -11.10 -0.27
CA TRP A 25 3.38 -10.65 -1.00
C TRP A 25 2.15 -11.43 -0.57
N SER A 26 1.04 -10.73 -0.28
CA SER A 26 -0.26 -11.39 -0.07
C SER A 26 -0.79 -11.99 -1.38
N PRO A 27 -1.53 -13.11 -1.35
CA PRO A 27 -2.19 -13.60 -2.55
C PRO A 27 -3.22 -12.57 -3.06
N LEU A 28 -3.38 -12.48 -4.38
CA LEU A 28 -4.48 -11.68 -4.94
C LEU A 28 -5.83 -12.30 -4.53
N PRO A 29 -6.79 -11.50 -4.06
CA PRO A 29 -8.07 -12.02 -3.63
C PRO A 29 -8.96 -12.36 -4.83
N LYS A 30 -9.88 -13.31 -4.67
CA LYS A 30 -10.87 -13.68 -5.70
C LYS A 30 -12.17 -12.86 -5.59
N ASP A 31 -12.38 -12.26 -4.43
CA ASP A 31 -13.48 -11.37 -4.06
C ASP A 31 -12.94 -10.18 -3.24
N GLY A 32 -13.79 -9.31 -2.69
CA GLY A 32 -13.29 -8.20 -1.86
C GLY A 32 -12.58 -7.09 -2.63
N PHE A 33 -12.93 -6.90 -3.91
CA PHE A 33 -12.47 -5.79 -4.74
C PHE A 33 -13.60 -5.28 -5.65
N ILE A 34 -13.42 -4.10 -6.23
CA ILE A 34 -14.31 -3.56 -7.26
C ILE A 34 -13.53 -3.13 -8.51
N SER A 35 -14.18 -3.29 -9.66
CA SER A 35 -13.65 -2.88 -10.95
C SER A 35 -14.79 -2.56 -11.92
N GLY A 36 -14.57 -1.65 -12.86
CA GLY A 36 -15.54 -1.36 -13.94
C GLY A 36 -16.79 -0.58 -13.52
N ARG A 37 -16.90 -0.19 -12.24
CA ARG A 37 -17.94 0.71 -11.72
C ARG A 37 -17.42 1.51 -10.53
N ALA A 38 -18.10 2.61 -10.20
CA ALA A 38 -17.84 3.37 -8.98
C ALA A 38 -18.22 2.59 -7.71
N ALA A 39 -17.50 2.84 -6.62
CA ALA A 39 -17.83 2.33 -5.30
C ALA A 39 -19.13 2.93 -4.75
N SER A 40 -19.87 2.11 -4.02
CA SER A 40 -20.98 2.52 -3.17
C SER A 40 -20.60 2.40 -1.69
N LYS A 41 -21.40 2.98 -0.79
CA LYS A 41 -21.23 2.81 0.67
C LYS A 41 -21.27 1.32 1.07
N ALA A 42 -22.17 0.55 0.45
CA ALA A 42 -22.28 -0.89 0.67
C ALA A 42 -21.05 -1.69 0.21
N ASP A 43 -20.25 -1.16 -0.72
CA ASP A 43 -18.97 -1.80 -1.10
C ASP A 43 -17.91 -1.60 -0.04
N VAL A 44 -17.86 -0.42 0.58
CA VAL A 44 -16.93 -0.14 1.68
C VAL A 44 -17.30 -0.98 2.90
N GLU A 45 -18.58 -1.03 3.26
CA GLU A 45 -19.09 -1.84 4.38
C GLU A 45 -18.79 -3.34 4.20
N ALA A 46 -18.84 -3.82 2.95
CA ALA A 46 -18.53 -5.21 2.62
C ALA A 46 -17.03 -5.47 2.36
N GLY A 47 -16.15 -4.48 2.55
CA GLY A 47 -14.71 -4.61 2.34
C GLY A 47 -14.29 -4.82 0.87
N ARG A 48 -15.14 -4.44 -0.09
CA ARG A 48 -14.83 -4.48 -1.54
C ARG A 48 -14.18 -3.21 -2.05
N ALA A 49 -14.31 -2.11 -1.31
CA ALA A 49 -13.76 -0.80 -1.63
C ALA A 49 -13.20 -0.14 -0.37
N VAL A 50 -12.25 0.77 -0.54
CA VAL A 50 -11.65 1.53 0.57
C VAL A 50 -12.38 2.85 0.80
N PHE A 51 -12.93 3.44 -0.26
CA PHE A 51 -13.60 4.74 -0.19
C PHE A 51 -14.80 4.82 -1.14
N VAL A 52 -15.65 5.84 -0.92
CA VAL A 52 -16.67 6.28 -1.88
C VAL A 52 -16.31 7.69 -2.33
N ALA A 53 -16.12 7.90 -3.63
CA ALA A 53 -15.95 9.24 -4.18
C ALA A 53 -17.33 9.90 -4.37
N ALA A 54 -17.67 10.82 -3.46
CA ALA A 54 -18.97 11.50 -3.46
C ALA A 54 -18.85 13.01 -3.24
N LYS A 55 -19.86 13.76 -3.72
CA LYS A 55 -20.10 15.17 -3.40
C LYS A 55 -21.50 15.27 -2.79
N GLY A 56 -21.57 15.36 -1.46
CA GLY A 56 -22.82 15.12 -0.74
C GLY A 56 -23.26 13.67 -0.91
N ASP A 57 -24.52 13.45 -1.27
CA ASP A 57 -25.08 12.10 -1.51
C ASP A 57 -24.90 11.60 -2.96
N VAL A 58 -24.28 12.41 -3.83
CA VAL A 58 -24.06 12.04 -5.22
C VAL A 58 -22.70 11.36 -5.37
N ILE A 59 -22.69 10.11 -5.83
CA ILE A 59 -21.47 9.41 -6.24
C ILE A 59 -20.94 10.07 -7.51
N ILE A 60 -19.69 10.52 -7.47
CA ILE A 60 -19.01 11.19 -8.57
C ILE A 60 -17.80 10.41 -9.12
N GLY A 61 -17.47 9.29 -8.48
CA GLY A 61 -16.41 8.40 -8.92
C GLY A 61 -16.67 7.83 -10.31
N LYS A 62 -15.62 7.70 -11.11
CA LYS A 62 -15.62 7.01 -12.40
C LYS A 62 -14.57 5.91 -12.36
N PRO A 63 -14.89 4.66 -12.73
CA PRO A 63 -13.90 3.59 -12.70
C PRO A 63 -12.74 3.90 -13.66
N ILE A 64 -11.51 3.65 -13.21
CA ILE A 64 -10.35 3.67 -14.08
C ILE A 64 -10.24 2.29 -14.75
N ALA A 65 -10.12 2.26 -16.08
CA ALA A 65 -9.94 1.02 -16.83
C ALA A 65 -8.54 0.44 -16.58
N MET A 66 -8.45 -0.53 -15.67
CA MET A 66 -7.24 -1.31 -15.39
C MET A 66 -7.59 -2.67 -14.78
N GLN A 67 -6.62 -3.58 -14.76
CA GLN A 67 -6.81 -4.88 -14.10
C GLN A 67 -6.82 -4.72 -12.58
N ILE A 68 -7.85 -5.25 -11.93
CA ILE A 68 -7.99 -5.30 -10.48
C ILE A 68 -8.55 -6.69 -10.12
N PRO A 69 -8.03 -7.35 -9.09
CA PRO A 69 -6.94 -6.90 -8.22
C PRO A 69 -5.57 -7.02 -8.91
N GLN A 70 -4.60 -6.24 -8.44
CA GLN A 70 -3.21 -6.35 -8.90
C GLN A 70 -2.23 -5.94 -7.80
N TYR A 71 -0.99 -6.41 -7.90
CA TYR A 71 0.11 -6.03 -7.03
C TYR A 71 0.57 -4.60 -7.31
N ALA A 72 0.98 -3.91 -6.25
CA ALA A 72 1.65 -2.62 -6.37
C ALA A 72 2.62 -2.36 -5.21
N TRP A 73 3.57 -1.45 -5.45
CA TRP A 73 4.22 -0.73 -4.36
C TRP A 73 3.47 0.56 -4.08
N HIS A 74 3.07 0.80 -2.84
CA HIS A 74 2.73 2.14 -2.36
C HIS A 74 4.02 2.85 -1.93
N LYS A 75 4.28 4.04 -2.48
CA LYS A 75 5.50 4.83 -2.30
C LYS A 75 5.22 6.02 -1.42
N GLU A 76 5.98 6.15 -0.34
CA GLU A 76 5.92 7.30 0.57
C GLU A 76 7.35 7.78 0.85
N GLY A 77 7.78 8.81 0.14
CA GLY A 77 9.19 9.20 0.08
C GLY A 77 10.07 8.06 -0.43
N ASN A 78 11.03 7.62 0.39
CA ASN A 78 11.91 6.49 0.06
C ASN A 78 11.35 5.12 0.49
N ARG A 79 10.20 5.09 1.18
CA ARG A 79 9.60 3.84 1.65
C ARG A 79 8.69 3.25 0.57
N LYS A 80 8.89 1.97 0.26
CA LYS A 80 7.99 1.16 -0.57
C LYS A 80 7.29 0.13 0.31
N THR A 81 5.96 0.11 0.24
CA THR A 81 5.11 -0.81 1.01
C THR A 81 4.36 -1.72 0.04
N PRO A 82 4.45 -3.05 0.18
CA PRO A 82 3.78 -3.98 -0.74
C PRO A 82 2.27 -3.96 -0.48
N VAL A 83 1.48 -3.80 -1.52
CA VAL A 83 0.01 -3.76 -1.41
C VAL A 83 -0.67 -4.51 -2.56
N VAL A 84 -1.94 -4.81 -2.37
CA VAL A 84 -2.84 -5.26 -3.41
C VAL A 84 -3.85 -4.17 -3.70
N VAL A 85 -3.88 -3.67 -4.94
CA VAL A 85 -4.89 -2.72 -5.41
C VAL A 85 -6.23 -3.45 -5.53
N ILE A 86 -7.27 -2.89 -4.90
CA ILE A 86 -8.64 -3.44 -4.89
C ILE A 86 -9.69 -2.46 -5.43
N GLN A 87 -9.31 -1.21 -5.70
CA GLN A 87 -10.18 -0.15 -6.22
C GLN A 87 -9.34 0.87 -6.99
N ALA A 88 -9.85 1.37 -8.13
CA ALA A 88 -9.27 2.49 -8.86
C ALA A 88 -10.36 3.36 -9.50
N GLU A 89 -10.42 4.62 -9.10
CA GLU A 89 -11.44 5.56 -9.58
C GLU A 89 -10.86 6.95 -9.82
N GLU A 90 -11.45 7.68 -10.75
CA GLU A 90 -11.21 9.10 -10.96
C GLU A 90 -12.38 9.92 -10.41
N ALA A 91 -12.09 10.94 -9.61
CA ALA A 91 -13.07 11.89 -9.12
C ALA A 91 -12.46 13.29 -9.03
N SER A 92 -13.19 14.30 -9.49
CA SER A 92 -12.73 15.70 -9.49
C SER A 92 -11.34 15.89 -10.11
N GLY A 93 -11.03 15.13 -11.18
CA GLY A 93 -9.73 15.17 -11.87
C GLY A 93 -8.59 14.45 -11.16
N GLN A 94 -8.83 13.81 -10.01
CA GLN A 94 -7.84 13.03 -9.27
C GLN A 94 -8.07 11.54 -9.47
N LYS A 95 -7.00 10.81 -9.78
CA LYS A 95 -7.00 9.34 -9.87
C LYS A 95 -6.61 8.77 -8.51
N ILE A 96 -7.51 8.03 -7.90
CA ILE A 96 -7.41 7.53 -6.53
C ILE A 96 -7.44 6.00 -6.56
N ILE A 97 -6.58 5.38 -5.78
CA ILE A 97 -6.41 3.94 -5.64
C ILE A 97 -6.75 3.56 -4.20
N GLY A 98 -7.58 2.55 -4.04
CA GLY A 98 -7.79 1.85 -2.78
C GLY A 98 -7.01 0.54 -2.81
N ALA A 99 -6.23 0.28 -1.77
CA ALA A 99 -5.39 -0.90 -1.66
C ALA A 99 -5.46 -1.54 -0.28
N ARG A 100 -5.09 -2.82 -0.22
CA ARG A 100 -5.00 -3.62 1.00
C ARG A 100 -3.54 -3.95 1.28
N LEU A 101 -3.12 -3.76 2.53
CA LEU A 101 -1.81 -4.16 3.05
C LEU A 101 -1.81 -5.65 3.43
N SER A 102 -0.62 -6.20 3.66
CA SER A 102 -0.46 -7.61 4.05
C SER A 102 -1.03 -7.98 5.42
N ASP A 103 -1.13 -7.00 6.33
CA ASP A 103 -1.79 -7.14 7.63
C ASP A 103 -3.32 -7.01 7.55
N GLY A 104 -3.86 -6.81 6.34
CA GLY A 104 -5.28 -6.67 6.07
C GLY A 104 -5.83 -5.27 6.25
N GLN A 105 -5.02 -4.29 6.66
CA GLN A 105 -5.42 -2.88 6.70
C GLN A 105 -5.65 -2.33 5.28
N TYR A 106 -6.41 -1.25 5.19
CA TYR A 106 -6.68 -0.55 3.93
C TYR A 106 -5.93 0.78 3.89
N LEU A 107 -5.52 1.18 2.69
CA LEU A 107 -5.03 2.52 2.42
C LEU A 107 -5.66 3.07 1.14
N ALA A 108 -5.74 4.39 1.04
CA ALA A 108 -6.11 5.10 -0.17
C ALA A 108 -5.04 6.15 -0.50
N GLY A 109 -4.73 6.29 -1.78
CA GLY A 109 -3.77 7.28 -2.26
C GLY A 109 -4.03 7.64 -3.72
N THR A 110 -3.32 8.64 -4.22
CA THR A 110 -3.33 8.99 -5.64
C THR A 110 -2.60 7.92 -6.45
N LEU A 111 -2.98 7.71 -7.70
CA LEU A 111 -2.33 6.74 -8.59
C LEU A 111 -0.81 6.95 -8.71
N ALA A 112 -0.31 8.19 -8.59
CA ALA A 112 1.12 8.51 -8.68
C ALA A 112 1.95 7.90 -7.53
N GLU A 113 1.32 7.67 -6.38
CA GLU A 113 1.91 7.03 -5.21
C GLU A 113 2.03 5.51 -5.38
N PHE A 114 1.49 4.94 -6.46
CA PHE A 114 1.56 3.51 -6.74
C PHE A 114 2.49 3.19 -7.90
N GLU A 115 3.29 2.14 -7.74
CA GLU A 115 3.98 1.45 -8.82
C GLU A 115 3.24 0.14 -9.06
N LEU A 116 2.49 0.06 -10.16
CA LEU A 116 1.67 -1.10 -10.50
C LEU A 116 2.54 -2.23 -11.06
N LEU A 117 2.35 -3.45 -10.55
CA LEU A 117 3.18 -4.62 -10.86
C LEU A 117 2.41 -5.73 -11.61
N GLY A 118 1.09 -5.59 -11.74
CA GLY A 118 0.24 -6.56 -12.42
C GLY A 118 -0.17 -7.75 -11.55
N MET A 119 -0.58 -8.85 -12.18
CA MET A 119 -1.28 -9.96 -11.50
C MET A 119 -0.36 -11.11 -11.04
N ASN A 120 0.88 -11.11 -11.49
CA ASN A 120 1.85 -12.15 -11.11
C ASN A 120 2.54 -11.73 -9.81
N THR A 121 2.71 -12.68 -8.88
CA THR A 121 3.46 -12.42 -7.65
C THR A 121 4.86 -11.90 -7.99
N PRO A 122 5.22 -10.68 -7.53
CA PRO A 122 6.54 -10.12 -7.81
C PRO A 122 7.65 -10.96 -7.19
N LYS A 123 8.80 -11.02 -7.88
CA LYS A 123 9.99 -11.75 -7.45
C LYS A 123 10.91 -10.86 -6.62
#